data_AF-A0A952RQW0-F1
#
_entry.id   AF-A0A952RQW0-F1
#
_cell.length_a   1.000
_cell.length_b   1.000
_cell.length_c   1.000
_cell.angle_alpha   90.00
_cell.angle_beta   90.00
_cell.angle_gamma   90.00
#
_symmetry.space_group_name_H-M   'P 1'
#
loop_
_entity.id
_entity.type
_entity.pdbx_description
1 polymer ?
#
loop_
_entity_poly.entity_id
_entity_poly.type
_entity_poly.pdbx_seq_one_letter_code
_entity_poly.pdbx_strand_id
1 'polypeptide(L)' 'MMSMAPILMHSDHVSPSARQALRAASSARPEHRDALLVTAARILHAETGLPCEDVKELVGLPTGDC' A
#
# COMPACT_ATOMS: atom_id res chain seq x y z
N MET A 1 3.45 7.27 12.28
CA MET A 1 2.76 7.60 11.01
C MET A 1 1.49 6.78 10.96
N MET A 2 0.32 7.40 10.73
CA MET A 2 -0.92 6.64 10.58
C MET A 2 -1.04 6.18 9.13
N SER A 3 -1.08 4.86 8.91
CA SER A 3 -1.28 4.28 7.58
C SER A 3 -2.73 4.45 7.14
N MET A 4 -2.95 4.82 5.88
CA MET A 4 -4.27 4.85 5.26
C MET A 4 -4.67 3.50 4.65
N ALA A 5 -3.82 2.47 4.75
CA ALA A 5 -4.08 1.13 4.25
C ALA A 5 -5.48 0.58 4.64
N PRO A 6 -6.01 0.79 5.87
CA PRO A 6 -7.33 0.33 6.22
C PRO A 6 -8.47 0.99 5.44
N ILE A 7 -8.32 2.28 5.13
CA ILE A 7 -9.30 3.02 4.32
C ILE A 7 -9.19 2.55 2.86
N LEU A 8 -7.96 2.44 2.36
CA LEU A 8 -7.68 2.06 0.97
C LEU A 8 -8.18 0.65 0.64
N MET A 9 -8.07 -0.31 1.57
CA MET A 9 -8.53 -1.69 1.33
C MET A 9 -10.07 -1.83 1.21
N HIS A 10 -10.82 -0.82 1.65
CA HIS A 10 -12.28 -0.76 1.57
C HIS A 10 -12.80 0.29 0.56
N SER A 11 -11.91 1.08 -0.05
CA SER A 11 -12.29 2.11 -1.02
C SER A 11 -12.52 1.53 -2.42
N ASP A 12 -13.65 1.85 -3.04
CA ASP A 12 -13.93 1.44 -4.43
C ASP A 12 -13.17 2.28 -5.47
N HIS A 13 -12.52 3.36 -5.04
CA HIS A 13 -11.61 4.15 -5.88
C HIS A 13 -10.21 3.52 -5.99
N VAL A 14 -9.92 2.48 -5.22
CA VAL A 14 -8.66 1.72 -5.29
C VAL A 14 -8.90 0.46 -6.12
N SER A 15 -7.97 0.15 -7.01
CA SER A 15 -8.11 -1.04 -7.86
C SER A 15 -8.29 -2.32 -7.05
N PRO A 16 -8.96 -3.33 -7.61
CA PRO A 16 -9.05 -4.65 -6.98
C PRO A 16 -7.68 -5.23 -6.60
N SER A 17 -6.67 -5.03 -7.44
CA SER A 17 -5.30 -5.52 -7.24
C SER A 17 -4.62 -4.86 -6.04
N ALA A 18 -4.68 -3.52 -5.94
CA ALA A 18 -4.12 -2.81 -4.78
C ALA A 18 -4.86 -3.17 -3.48
N ARG A 19 -6.20 -3.28 -3.51
CA ARG A 19 -6.97 -3.75 -2.35
C ARG A 19 -6.60 -5.15 -1.91
N GLN A 20 -6.39 -6.07 -2.86
CA GLN A 20 -5.97 -7.43 -2.55
C GLN A 20 -4.60 -7.46 -1.88
N ALA A 21 -3.63 -6.68 -2.39
CA ALA A 21 -2.30 -6.58 -1.80
C ALA A 21 -2.34 -5.99 -0.37
N LEU A 22 -3.16 -4.96 -0.14
CA LEU A 22 -3.35 -4.37 1.19
C LEU A 22 -4.00 -5.36 2.18
N ARG A 23 -5.00 -6.12 1.74
CA ARG A 23 -5.62 -7.17 2.58
C ARG A 23 -4.64 -8.29 2.89
N ALA A 24 -3.87 -8.74 1.90
CA ALA A 24 -2.82 -9.71 2.10
C ALA A 24 -1.82 -9.22 3.16
N ALA A 25 -1.36 -7.97 3.04
CA ALA A 25 -0.46 -7.35 4.03
C ALA A 25 -1.08 -7.28 5.44
N SER A 26 -2.37 -6.99 5.55
CA SER A 26 -3.08 -6.93 6.85
C SER A 26 -3.18 -8.31 7.54
N SER A 27 -3.27 -9.39 6.76
CA SER A 27 -3.37 -10.76 7.25
C SER A 27 -2.03 -11.50 7.36
N ALA A 28 -0.95 -10.89 6.87
CA ALA A 28 0.35 -11.52 6.80
C ALA A 28 1.10 -11.50 8.13
N ARG A 29 2.05 -12.41 8.27
CA ARG A 29 3.04 -12.36 9.36
C ARG A 29 3.90 -11.10 9.23
N PRO A 30 4.43 -10.57 10.35
CA PRO A 30 5.27 -9.37 10.34
C PRO A 30 6.42 -9.45 9.32
N GLU A 31 7.07 -10.61 9.18
CA GLU A 31 8.17 -10.87 8.24
C GLU A 31 7.79 -10.70 6.75
N HIS A 32 6.50 -10.79 6.40
CA HIS A 32 6.03 -10.67 5.01
C HIS A 32 5.23 -9.38 4.76
N ARG A 33 4.86 -8.67 5.81
CA ARG A 33 3.98 -7.49 5.73
C ARG A 33 4.60 -6.41 4.85
N ASP A 34 5.86 -6.06 5.06
CA ASP A 34 6.51 -4.97 4.33
C ASP A 34 6.63 -5.27 2.83
N ALA A 35 6.98 -6.50 2.45
CA ALA A 35 7.04 -6.90 1.04
C ALA A 35 5.67 -6.78 0.34
N LEU A 36 4.59 -7.10 1.06
CA LEU A 36 3.22 -6.96 0.55
C LEU A 36 2.78 -5.48 0.48
N LEU A 37 3.17 -4.66 1.46
CA LEU A 37 2.93 -3.21 1.40
C LEU A 37 3.71 -2.55 0.26
N VAL A 38 4.94 -2.99 -0.03
CA VAL A 38 5.73 -2.49 -1.17
C VAL A 38 5.03 -2.83 -2.48
N THR A 39 4.49 -4.04 -2.58
CA THR A 39 3.66 -4.45 -3.73
C THR A 39 2.44 -3.54 -3.88
N ALA A 40 1.72 -3.28 -2.79
CA ALA A 40 0.56 -2.38 -2.80
C ALA A 40 0.94 -0.95 -3.23
N ALA A 41 2.04 -0.41 -2.70
CA ALA A 41 2.55 0.92 -3.07
C ALA A 41 2.92 0.99 -4.56
N ARG A 42 3.56 -0.05 -5.12
CA ARG A 42 3.90 -0.11 -6.55
C ARG A 42 2.66 -0.10 -7.44
N ILE A 43 1.63 -0.86 -7.06
CA ILE A 43 0.35 -0.88 -7.80
C ILE A 43 -0.30 0.50 -7.74
N LEU A 44 -0.39 1.10 -6.54
CA LEU A 44 -0.96 2.44 -6.37
C LEU A 44 -0.21 3.49 -7.19
N HIS A 45 1.12 3.45 -7.21
CA HIS A 45 1.96 4.34 -8.02
C HIS A 45 1.63 4.22 -9.51
N ALA A 46 1.60 2.99 -10.03
CA ALA A 46 1.33 2.72 -11.44
C ALA A 46 -0.08 3.15 -11.88
N GLU A 47 -1.07 3.06 -10.99
CA GLU A 47 -2.47 3.34 -11.33
C GLU A 47 -2.88 4.80 -11.11
N THR A 48 -2.31 5.46 -10.11
CA THR A 48 -2.68 6.83 -9.73
C THR A 48 -1.71 7.88 -10.25
N GLY A 49 -0.47 7.49 -10.58
CA GLY A 49 0.61 8.40 -10.90
C GLY A 49 1.12 9.23 -9.72
N LEU A 50 0.66 8.94 -8.49
CA LEU A 50 1.13 9.61 -7.28
C LEU A 50 2.63 9.36 -7.06
N PRO A 51 3.38 10.34 -6.53
CA PRO A 51 4.78 10.16 -6.15
C PRO A 51 5.02 8.90 -5.30
N CYS A 52 6.19 8.28 -5.47
CA CYS A 52 6.56 7.07 -4.72
C CYS A 52 6.49 7.29 -3.20
N GLU A 53 6.93 8.47 -2.73
CA GLU A 53 6.89 8.86 -1.32
C GLU A 53 5.44 8.89 -0.79
N ASP A 54 4.53 9.50 -1.54
CA ASP A 54 3.12 9.61 -1.19
C ASP A 54 2.46 8.23 -1.10
N VAL A 55 2.69 7.34 -2.07
CA VAL A 55 2.09 5.99 -2.03
C VAL A 55 2.69 5.14 -0.91
N LYS A 56 3.96 5.33 -0.55
CA LYS A 56 4.57 4.65 0.59
C LYS A 56 3.96 5.13 1.90
N GLU A 57 3.79 6.44 2.08
CA GLU A 57 3.11 7.00 3.24
C GLU A 57 1.66 6.47 3.37
N LEU A 58 0.92 6.46 2.26
CA LEU A 58 -0.45 5.94 2.19
C LEU A 58 -0.58 4.50 2.70
N VAL A 59 0.39 3.63 2.36
CA VAL A 59 0.40 2.24 2.83
C VAL A 59 1.11 2.05 4.17
N GLY A 60 1.77 3.08 4.71
CA GLY A 60 2.47 3.06 6.00
C GLY A 60 3.91 2.54 5.95
N LEU A 61 4.59 2.70 4.81
CA LEU A 61 6.01 2.40 4.63
C LEU A 61 6.89 3.64 4.84
N PRO A 62 8.17 3.48 5.22
CA PRO A 62 9.12 4.59 5.30
C PRO A 62 9.43 5.17 3.90
N THR A 63 9.41 6.49 3.78
CA THR A 63 9.53 7.24 2.52
C THR A 63 10.98 7.43 2.02
N GLY A 64 11.98 7.03 2.81
CA GLY A 64 13.39 7.38 2.55
C GLY A 64 14.06 6.75 1.32
N ASP A 65 13.47 5.71 0.73
CA ASP A 65 14.06 4.97 -0.42
C ASP A 65 13.05 4.83 -1.57
N CYS A 66 12.77 5.96 -2.22
CA CYS A 66 12.11 6.06 -3.51
C CYS A 66 13.15 6.58 -4.52
#